data_AF-A0A9E4IZ21-F1
#
_entry.id   AF-A0A9E4IZ21-F1
#
_cell.length_a   1.000
_cell.length_b   1.000
_cell.length_c   1.000
_cell.angle_alpha   90.00
_cell.angle_beta   90.00
_cell.angle_gamma   90.00
#
_symmetry.space_group_name_H-M   'P 1'
#
loop_
_entity.id
_entity.type
_entity.pdbx_description
1 polymer ?
#
loop_
_entity_poly.entity_id
_entity_poly.type
_entity_poly.pdbx_seq_one_letter_code
_entity_poly.pdbx_strand_id
1 'polypeptide(L)'
;MLTKRAFPAGLLPLLAAIIVSGCAGAQPIRLPGSFHVADADFDGTRLRIRLPNGRVARLDVDEYVSGSVPAEAALGGLDPATARAVAEVQAIVARTYAFANRRRHAHEGFDLCATTHCQVFRPLSTWPAPIARLARDAAHATRGMVITFADRPINAVFHADCGGHTSDAGSAWRGDSPPYLRGTPDTYCVKDGAAPWRAEVSISDLRRALNRDDATNVGRRLEELEITEQDAAGRAVHVTLHGARTLAVRGERLRSVVNANLGPRTIKSTRFTVLRDGRHVLFEGRGFGHGVGLCQTGALARARAGHSPRDIIAHYYAGTAVAAWHSLPRVSASALPARTVLFTGSWTASDYPRARGPHAPHWLQE
;
A
#
# COMPACT_ATOMS: atom_id res chain seq x y z
N MET A 1 -38.24 -45.51 -4.10
CA MET A 1 -38.42 -44.92 -2.76
C MET A 1 -37.05 -44.66 -2.15
N LEU A 2 -36.65 -43.39 -2.13
CA LEU A 2 -35.38 -42.91 -1.58
C LEU A 2 -35.46 -42.82 -0.06
N THR A 3 -34.58 -43.52 0.65
CA THR A 3 -34.40 -43.34 2.10
C THR A 3 -33.34 -42.27 2.36
N LYS A 4 -33.79 -41.15 2.93
CA LYS A 4 -32.95 -40.06 3.45
C LYS A 4 -32.12 -40.57 4.62
N ARG A 5 -30.79 -40.44 4.56
CA ARG A 5 -29.93 -40.39 5.75
C ARG A 5 -29.44 -38.95 5.92
N ALA A 6 -29.85 -38.35 7.02
CA ALA A 6 -29.39 -37.04 7.48
C ALA A 6 -27.97 -37.18 8.05
N PHE A 7 -27.05 -36.31 7.61
CA PHE A 7 -25.79 -36.06 8.28
C PHE A 7 -25.89 -34.76 9.09
N PRO A 8 -25.33 -34.70 10.31
CA PRO A 8 -25.48 -33.55 11.19
C PRO A 8 -24.63 -32.37 10.70
N ALA A 9 -25.17 -31.17 10.89
CA ALA A 9 -24.51 -29.91 10.61
C ALA A 9 -23.25 -29.75 11.48
N GLY A 10 -22.08 -29.92 10.87
CA GLY A 10 -20.80 -29.56 11.47
C GLY A 10 -20.61 -28.04 11.40
N LEU A 11 -20.40 -27.42 12.56
CA LEU A 11 -19.94 -26.03 12.70
C LEU A 11 -18.69 -25.82 11.82
N LEU A 12 -18.79 -24.96 10.80
CA LEU A 12 -17.62 -24.30 10.23
C LEU A 12 -17.10 -23.30 11.27
N PRO A 13 -15.82 -23.37 11.70
CA PRO A 13 -15.24 -22.27 12.46
C PRO A 13 -15.06 -21.09 11.50
N LEU A 14 -15.85 -20.03 11.70
CA LEU A 14 -15.59 -18.71 11.16
C LEU A 14 -14.25 -18.21 11.74
N LEU A 15 -13.14 -18.56 11.10
CA LEU A 15 -11.88 -17.86 11.27
C LEU A 15 -12.04 -16.48 10.63
N ALA A 16 -12.47 -15.51 11.43
CA ALA A 16 -12.40 -14.10 11.08
C ALA A 16 -10.92 -13.77 10.83
N ALA A 17 -10.51 -13.79 9.55
CA ALA A 17 -9.24 -13.23 9.13
C ALA A 17 -9.29 -11.74 9.48
N ILE A 18 -8.55 -11.36 10.53
CA ILE A 18 -8.28 -9.96 10.82
C ILE A 18 -7.35 -9.48 9.71
N ILE A 19 -7.94 -9.01 8.60
CA ILE A 19 -7.25 -8.13 7.67
C ILE A 19 -6.97 -6.86 8.47
N VAL A 20 -5.73 -6.71 8.92
CA VAL A 20 -5.28 -5.50 9.59
C VAL A 20 -5.48 -4.35 8.63
N SER A 21 -6.34 -3.44 9.06
CA SER A 21 -6.77 -2.26 8.34
C SER A 21 -5.59 -1.37 7.98
N GLY A 22 -5.27 -1.25 6.69
CA GLY A 22 -4.66 -0.03 6.16
C GLY A 22 -5.67 1.10 6.18
N CYS A 23 -5.86 1.76 7.34
CA CYS A 23 -6.80 2.87 7.49
C CYS A 23 -6.21 4.04 8.27
N ALA A 24 -6.38 5.22 7.67
CA ALA A 24 -6.57 6.53 8.29
C ALA A 24 -5.43 7.09 9.16
N GLY A 25 -4.34 7.48 8.49
CA GLY A 25 -3.39 8.46 9.01
C GLY A 25 -2.87 9.31 7.87
N ALA A 26 -3.69 10.23 7.34
CA ALA A 26 -3.25 11.16 6.29
C ALA A 26 -2.29 12.19 6.86
N GLN A 27 -1.02 11.83 6.95
CA GLN A 27 0.01 12.72 6.47
C GLN A 27 0.28 12.36 5.00
N PRO A 28 0.54 13.34 4.12
CA PRO A 28 0.97 13.02 2.76
C PRO A 28 2.15 12.05 2.86
N ILE A 29 2.07 10.92 2.17
CA ILE A 29 3.30 10.19 1.84
C ILE A 29 4.06 11.16 0.94
N ARG A 30 4.97 11.95 1.53
CA ARG A 30 6.07 12.51 0.74
C ARG A 30 6.79 11.29 0.21
N LEU A 31 6.73 11.09 -1.10
CA LEU A 31 7.74 10.29 -1.77
C LEU A 31 9.07 10.83 -1.27
N PRO A 32 9.90 10.01 -0.58
CA PRO A 32 11.17 10.51 -0.09
C PRO A 32 11.93 11.09 -1.29
N GLY A 33 12.27 12.37 -1.21
CA GLY A 33 13.26 12.94 -2.11
C GLY A 33 14.52 12.13 -1.89
N SER A 34 14.95 11.41 -2.93
CA SER A 34 16.17 10.60 -2.99
C SER A 34 16.52 9.80 -1.73
N PHE A 35 16.44 8.46 -1.81
CA PHE A 35 17.25 7.62 -0.92
C PHE A 35 18.72 8.03 -1.10
N HIS A 36 19.27 8.75 -0.13
CA HIS A 36 20.68 9.02 -0.07
C HIS A 36 21.34 7.73 0.45
N VAL A 37 22.00 6.99 -0.45
CA VAL A 37 22.91 5.85 -0.13
C VAL A 37 24.17 6.33 0.63
N ALA A 38 24.11 7.52 1.22
CA ALA A 38 25.13 8.21 1.98
C ALA A 38 24.97 7.96 3.50
N ASP A 39 24.32 6.88 3.88
CA ASP A 39 24.10 6.51 5.28
C ASP A 39 25.27 5.63 5.74
N ALA A 40 26.45 6.25 5.90
CA ALA A 40 27.67 5.54 6.32
C ALA A 40 27.50 4.76 7.65
N ASP A 41 26.48 5.12 8.43
CA ASP A 41 26.16 4.52 9.73
C ASP A 41 25.13 3.37 9.65
N PHE A 42 24.55 3.09 8.47
CA PHE A 42 23.63 1.96 8.29
C PHE A 42 24.36 0.79 7.63
N ASP A 43 24.75 -0.18 8.44
CA ASP A 43 25.31 -1.46 8.00
C ASP A 43 24.27 -2.40 7.34
N GLY A 44 23.01 -1.98 7.25
CA GLY A 44 21.92 -2.80 6.73
C GLY A 44 21.32 -3.76 7.75
N THR A 45 21.70 -3.67 9.03
CA THR A 45 21.35 -4.70 10.01
C THR A 45 20.28 -4.26 11.02
N ARG A 46 20.22 -2.99 11.44
CA ARG A 46 19.36 -2.56 12.56
C ARG A 46 18.47 -1.34 12.30
N LEU A 47 17.24 -1.41 12.81
CA LEU A 47 16.24 -0.33 12.75
C LEU A 47 15.79 0.11 14.14
N ARG A 48 15.56 1.41 14.32
CA ARG A 48 14.93 1.99 15.52
C ARG A 48 13.42 2.13 15.30
N ILE A 49 12.63 1.26 15.90
CA ILE A 49 11.18 1.20 15.70
C ILE A 49 10.43 1.75 16.91
N ARG A 50 9.62 2.79 16.73
CA ARG A 50 8.71 3.27 17.77
C ARG A 50 7.47 2.38 17.86
N LEU A 51 7.32 1.70 18.99
CA LEU A 51 6.19 0.81 19.29
C LEU A 51 4.94 1.62 19.70
N PRO A 52 3.73 1.01 19.69
CA PRO A 52 2.50 1.71 20.05
C PRO A 52 2.47 2.27 21.47
N ASN A 53 3.24 1.68 22.39
CA ASN A 53 3.41 2.15 23.77
C ASN A 53 4.40 3.32 23.91
N GLY A 54 4.89 3.87 22.79
CA GLY A 54 5.84 4.99 22.77
C GLY A 54 7.31 4.61 22.91
N ARG A 55 7.64 3.36 23.28
CA ARG A 55 9.04 2.91 23.41
C ARG A 55 9.70 2.75 22.04
N VAL A 56 10.98 3.08 21.95
CA VAL A 56 11.80 2.82 20.75
C VAL A 56 12.58 1.52 20.95
N ALA A 57 12.28 0.52 20.13
CA ALA A 57 13.00 -0.75 20.07
C ALA A 57 14.12 -0.68 19.02
N ARG A 58 15.26 -1.30 19.30
CA ARG A 58 16.33 -1.54 18.30
C ARG A 58 16.19 -2.98 17.84
N LEU A 59 15.79 -3.18 16.60
CA LEU A 59 15.52 -4.51 16.04
C LEU A 59 16.48 -4.78 14.90
N ASP A 60 16.88 -6.05 14.74
CA ASP A 60 17.49 -6.45 13.48
C ASP A 60 16.44 -6.36 12.35
N VAL A 61 16.87 -6.04 11.13
CA VAL A 61 15.97 -5.83 10.00
C VAL A 61 15.10 -7.05 9.75
N ASP A 62 15.66 -8.26 9.79
CA ASP A 62 14.89 -9.48 9.60
C ASP A 62 13.94 -9.78 10.76
N GLU A 63 14.24 -9.32 11.98
CA GLU A 63 13.31 -9.39 13.11
C GLU A 63 12.11 -8.47 12.86
N TYR A 64 12.37 -7.23 12.43
CA TYR A 64 11.33 -6.29 12.03
C TYR A 64 10.47 -6.84 10.88
N VAL A 65 11.10 -7.35 9.82
CA VAL A 65 10.41 -7.94 8.67
C VAL A 65 9.55 -9.12 9.10
N SER A 66 10.09 -10.04 9.91
CA SER A 66 9.34 -11.21 10.39
C SER A 66 8.08 -10.82 11.17
N GLY A 67 8.16 -9.77 12.00
CA GLY A 67 7.01 -9.27 12.74
C GLY A 67 6.00 -8.48 11.88
N SER A 68 6.47 -7.89 10.78
CA SER A 68 5.62 -7.12 9.88
C SER A 68 4.87 -7.98 8.87
N VAL A 69 5.47 -9.06 8.35
CA VAL A 69 4.83 -9.95 7.38
C VAL A 69 3.42 -10.39 7.80
N PRO A 70 3.20 -11.03 8.96
CA PRO A 70 1.87 -11.46 9.37
C PRO A 70 0.99 -10.29 9.86
N ALA A 71 1.59 -9.15 10.20
CA ALA A 71 0.85 -7.95 10.58
C ALA A 71 0.21 -7.24 9.38
N GLU A 72 0.78 -7.40 8.19
CA GLU A 72 0.32 -6.76 6.96
C GLU A 72 -0.39 -7.73 6.01
N ALA A 73 0.00 -9.01 5.99
CA ALA A 73 -0.58 -10.01 5.09
C ALA A 73 -1.39 -11.07 5.87
N ALA A 74 -2.58 -11.37 5.35
CA ALA A 74 -3.40 -12.46 5.86
C ALA A 74 -2.86 -13.81 5.36
N LEU A 75 -2.18 -14.55 6.24
CA LEU A 75 -1.55 -15.84 5.90
C LEU A 75 -2.37 -17.07 6.36
N GLY A 76 -3.40 -16.87 7.18
CA GLY A 76 -4.22 -17.96 7.72
C GLY A 76 -5.15 -18.58 6.68
N GLY A 77 -5.31 -19.91 6.72
CA GLY A 77 -6.25 -20.64 5.86
C GLY A 77 -5.81 -20.81 4.40
N LEU A 78 -4.59 -20.40 4.07
CA LEU A 78 -3.99 -20.62 2.75
C LEU A 78 -3.33 -21.99 2.68
N ASP A 79 -3.27 -22.58 1.48
CA ASP A 79 -2.43 -23.75 1.25
C ASP A 79 -0.95 -23.39 1.47
N PRO A 80 -0.08 -24.35 1.86
CA PRO A 80 1.29 -24.04 2.25
C PRO A 80 2.13 -23.34 1.17
N ALA A 81 1.93 -23.68 -0.11
CA ALA A 81 2.71 -23.09 -1.20
C ALA A 81 2.31 -21.63 -1.43
N THR A 82 1.01 -21.34 -1.49
CA THR A 82 0.49 -19.98 -1.58
C THR A 82 0.89 -19.15 -0.37
N ALA A 83 0.75 -19.70 0.85
CA ALA A 83 1.09 -19.00 2.08
C ALA A 83 2.57 -18.59 2.10
N ARG A 84 3.45 -19.49 1.66
CA ARG A 84 4.89 -19.21 1.50
C ARG A 84 5.15 -18.12 0.48
N ALA A 85 4.59 -18.22 -0.73
CA ALA A 85 4.81 -17.22 -1.77
C ALA A 85 4.35 -15.82 -1.35
N VAL A 86 3.16 -15.70 -0.73
CA VAL A 86 2.64 -14.42 -0.21
C VAL A 86 3.53 -13.89 0.91
N ALA A 87 3.98 -14.74 1.83
CA ALA A 87 4.88 -14.33 2.91
C ALA A 87 6.23 -13.84 2.38
N GLU A 88 6.80 -14.50 1.36
CA GLU A 88 8.06 -14.09 0.73
C GLU A 88 7.92 -12.75 -0.03
N VAL A 89 6.83 -12.55 -0.78
CA VAL A 89 6.51 -11.26 -1.41
C VAL A 89 6.41 -10.15 -0.37
N GLN A 90 5.62 -10.37 0.70
CA GLN A 90 5.44 -9.38 1.74
C GLN A 90 6.76 -9.11 2.49
N ALA A 91 7.62 -10.12 2.69
CA ALA A 91 8.93 -9.93 3.31
C ALA A 91 9.85 -9.01 2.49
N ILE A 92 9.91 -9.22 1.17
CA ILE A 92 10.72 -8.38 0.27
C ILE A 92 10.16 -6.95 0.23
N VAL A 93 8.85 -6.78 0.10
CA VAL A 93 8.18 -5.46 0.12
C VAL A 93 8.44 -4.74 1.44
N ALA A 94 8.24 -5.43 2.57
CA ALA A 94 8.46 -4.91 3.91
C ALA A 94 9.90 -4.41 4.11
N ARG A 95 10.88 -5.23 3.72
CA ARG A 95 12.30 -4.87 3.84
C ARG A 95 12.63 -3.67 2.97
N THR A 96 12.12 -3.64 1.74
CA THR A 96 12.35 -2.54 0.80
C THR A 96 11.76 -1.24 1.32
N TYR A 97 10.52 -1.27 1.82
CA TYR A 97 9.88 -0.10 2.44
C TYR A 97 10.69 0.40 3.63
N ALA A 98 11.12 -0.51 4.50
CA ALA A 98 11.90 -0.15 5.68
C ALA A 98 13.21 0.55 5.31
N PHE A 99 13.89 0.08 4.26
CA PHE A 99 15.12 0.68 3.78
C PHE A 99 14.86 2.05 3.16
N ALA A 100 13.89 2.15 2.25
CA ALA A 100 13.54 3.42 1.60
C ALA A 100 13.07 4.50 2.58
N ASN A 101 12.50 4.11 3.73
CA ASN A 101 11.90 5.03 4.71
C ASN A 101 12.62 5.08 6.07
N ARG A 102 13.81 4.47 6.22
CA ARG A 102 14.54 4.34 7.50
C ARG A 102 14.70 5.64 8.30
N ARG A 103 14.76 6.80 7.67
CA ARG A 103 14.98 8.08 8.38
C ARG A 103 13.71 8.94 8.47
N ARG A 104 12.53 8.35 8.26
CA ARG A 104 11.25 9.07 8.22
C ARG A 104 10.97 9.85 9.51
N HIS A 105 11.47 9.35 10.65
CA HIS A 105 11.31 9.97 11.96
C HIS A 105 12.64 10.38 12.60
N ALA A 106 13.68 10.65 11.79
CA ALA A 106 15.03 10.94 12.31
C ALA A 106 15.05 12.12 13.30
N HIS A 107 14.22 13.14 13.08
CA HIS A 107 14.05 14.29 13.97
C HIS A 107 13.42 13.94 15.32
N GLU A 108 12.69 12.83 15.41
CA GLU A 108 12.10 12.30 16.64
C GLU A 108 13.00 11.22 17.30
N GLY A 109 14.17 10.93 16.72
CA GLY A 109 15.15 9.99 17.27
C GLY A 109 14.91 8.51 16.94
N PHE A 110 13.98 8.19 16.04
CA PHE A 110 13.72 6.82 15.58
C PHE A 110 13.58 6.74 14.06
N ASP A 111 13.53 5.54 13.52
CA ASP A 111 13.57 5.28 12.09
C ASP A 111 12.15 5.19 11.50
N LEU A 112 11.34 4.26 12.03
CA LEU A 112 9.96 3.98 11.62
C LEU A 112 9.05 3.78 12.84
N CYS A 113 7.75 3.96 12.69
CA CYS A 113 6.77 3.58 13.72
C CYS A 113 6.07 2.25 13.38
N ALA A 114 5.64 1.50 14.40
CA ALA A 114 4.99 0.20 14.25
C ALA A 114 3.49 0.26 13.92
N THR A 115 3.04 1.34 13.28
CA THR A 115 1.63 1.60 12.96
C THR A 115 1.44 1.79 11.46
N THR A 116 0.18 1.92 11.03
CA THR A 116 -0.21 2.18 9.63
C THR A 116 0.35 3.48 9.07
N HIS A 117 0.86 4.39 9.92
CA HIS A 117 1.57 5.58 9.45
C HIS A 117 2.89 5.26 8.72
N CYS A 118 3.56 4.16 9.10
CA CYS A 118 4.71 3.65 8.38
C CYS A 118 4.37 2.26 7.83
N GLN A 119 4.55 1.26 8.67
CA GLN A 119 4.30 -0.13 8.38
C GLN A 119 4.10 -0.84 9.72
N VAL A 120 3.03 -1.61 9.81
CA VAL A 120 2.61 -2.29 11.04
C VAL A 120 3.64 -3.34 11.40
N PHE A 121 4.06 -3.31 12.66
CA PHE A 121 4.94 -4.30 13.24
C PHE A 121 4.33 -4.82 14.53
N ARG A 122 4.33 -6.15 14.68
CA ARG A 122 4.00 -6.82 15.95
C ARG A 122 5.03 -7.92 16.20
N PRO A 123 5.53 -8.09 17.43
CA PRO A 123 6.46 -9.16 17.75
C PRO A 123 5.91 -10.53 17.37
N LEU A 124 6.77 -11.46 16.93
CA LEU A 124 6.33 -12.82 16.55
C LEU A 124 5.57 -13.56 17.65
N SER A 125 5.82 -13.23 18.92
CA SER A 125 5.11 -13.80 20.07
C SER A 125 3.61 -13.46 20.11
N THR A 126 3.15 -12.47 19.35
CA THR A 126 1.72 -12.12 19.26
C THR A 126 0.96 -12.99 18.26
N TRP A 127 1.63 -13.88 17.53
CA TRP A 127 1.06 -14.66 16.45
C TRP A 127 1.03 -16.16 16.80
N PRO A 128 0.04 -16.92 16.28
CA PRO A 128 0.03 -18.37 16.39
C PRO A 128 1.33 -18.98 15.85
N ALA A 129 1.84 -20.01 16.52
CA ALA A 129 3.16 -20.58 16.21
C ALA A 129 3.36 -20.99 14.74
N PRO A 130 2.38 -21.56 14.00
CA PRO A 130 2.54 -21.83 12.57
C PRO A 130 2.76 -20.58 11.72
N ILE A 131 2.03 -19.49 12.01
CA ILE A 131 2.14 -18.22 11.30
C ILE A 131 3.47 -17.54 11.64
N ALA A 132 3.87 -17.58 12.91
CA ALA A 132 5.15 -17.03 13.35
C ALA A 132 6.35 -17.75 12.71
N ARG A 133 6.27 -19.08 12.53
CA ARG A 133 7.29 -19.86 11.78
C ARG A 133 7.32 -19.47 10.31
N LEU A 134 6.17 -19.48 9.64
CA LEU A 134 6.06 -19.09 8.23
C LEU A 134 6.65 -17.70 7.96
N ALA A 135 6.33 -16.72 8.80
CA ALA A 135 6.84 -15.37 8.67
C ALA A 135 8.36 -15.29 8.85
N ARG A 136 8.91 -16.02 9.84
CA ARG A 136 10.35 -16.11 10.07
C ARG A 136 11.07 -16.77 8.90
N ASP A 137 10.53 -17.88 8.41
CA ASP A 137 11.09 -18.64 7.29
C ASP A 137 11.09 -17.80 6.01
N ALA A 138 10.03 -17.06 5.74
CA ALA A 138 9.95 -16.13 4.60
C ALA A 138 10.93 -14.97 4.72
N ALA A 139 11.07 -14.37 5.91
CA ALA A 139 12.07 -13.33 6.16
C ALA A 139 13.49 -13.84 5.92
N HIS A 140 13.79 -15.05 6.41
CA HIS A 140 15.09 -15.71 6.23
C HIS A 140 15.36 -16.11 4.77
N ALA A 141 14.40 -16.74 4.09
CA ALA A 141 14.52 -17.16 2.70
C ALA A 141 14.76 -15.98 1.74
N THR A 142 14.27 -14.78 2.10
CA THR A 142 14.43 -13.54 1.34
C THR A 142 15.46 -12.58 1.95
N ARG A 143 16.34 -13.08 2.83
CA ARG A 143 17.29 -12.24 3.58
C ARG A 143 18.09 -11.34 2.65
N GLY A 144 18.07 -10.04 2.96
CA GLY A 144 18.76 -9.02 2.18
C GLY A 144 18.16 -8.72 0.81
N MET A 145 17.12 -9.41 0.34
CA MET A 145 16.48 -9.10 -0.94
C MET A 145 15.62 -7.84 -0.80
N VAL A 146 15.82 -6.89 -1.72
CA VAL A 146 15.08 -5.64 -1.83
C VAL A 146 14.70 -5.35 -3.29
N ILE A 147 13.65 -4.57 -3.49
CA ILE A 147 13.19 -4.12 -4.80
C ILE A 147 13.88 -2.80 -5.12
N THR A 148 14.50 -2.71 -6.29
CA THR A 148 15.35 -1.59 -6.67
C THR A 148 14.99 -0.99 -8.02
N PHE A 149 15.17 0.32 -8.12
CA PHE A 149 15.12 1.08 -9.35
C PHE A 149 16.33 2.03 -9.37
N ALA A 150 17.11 2.02 -10.46
CA ALA A 150 18.36 2.77 -10.55
C ALA A 150 19.28 2.53 -9.33
N ASP A 151 19.49 1.26 -8.98
CA ASP A 151 20.33 0.78 -7.88
C ASP A 151 19.97 1.28 -6.47
N ARG A 152 18.75 1.79 -6.28
CA ARG A 152 18.24 2.25 -4.99
C ARG A 152 16.95 1.51 -4.61
N PRO A 153 16.74 1.20 -3.31
CA PRO A 153 15.45 0.69 -2.84
C PRO A 153 14.32 1.63 -3.24
N ILE A 154 13.26 1.06 -3.79
CA ILE A 154 12.06 1.83 -4.14
C ILE A 154 11.21 2.11 -2.89
N ASN A 155 10.33 3.11 -2.98
CA ASN A 155 9.24 3.21 -2.00
C ASN A 155 8.18 2.11 -2.30
N ALA A 156 8.38 0.92 -1.73
CA ALA A 156 7.54 -0.26 -1.95
C ALA A 156 6.20 -0.18 -1.20
N VAL A 157 5.34 0.75 -1.62
CA VAL A 157 4.00 0.93 -1.07
C VAL A 157 3.05 -0.18 -1.53
N PHE A 158 2.15 -0.61 -0.65
CA PHE A 158 1.20 -1.68 -0.90
C PHE A 158 -0.14 -1.38 -0.25
N HIS A 159 -1.20 -2.02 -0.74
CA HIS A 159 -2.56 -1.82 -0.25
C HIS A 159 -3.37 -3.12 -0.34
N ALA A 160 -4.50 -3.17 0.39
CA ALA A 160 -5.31 -4.38 0.49
C ALA A 160 -5.87 -4.82 -0.87
N ASP A 161 -6.57 -3.92 -1.58
CA ASP A 161 -7.31 -4.28 -2.79
C ASP A 161 -7.40 -3.11 -3.78
N CYS A 162 -6.98 -3.32 -5.03
CA CYS A 162 -6.96 -2.28 -6.06
C CYS A 162 -8.32 -2.08 -6.75
N GLY A 163 -9.25 -3.02 -6.60
CA GLY A 163 -10.52 -3.06 -7.33
C GLY A 163 -10.37 -3.45 -8.81
N GLY A 164 -9.21 -3.95 -9.23
CA GLY A 164 -8.91 -4.40 -10.60
C GLY A 164 -7.96 -3.51 -11.41
N HIS A 165 -7.48 -2.40 -10.84
CA HIS A 165 -6.47 -1.53 -11.47
C HIS A 165 -5.74 -0.74 -10.39
N THR A 166 -4.41 -0.69 -10.41
CA THR A 166 -3.63 0.14 -9.49
C THR A 166 -3.54 1.58 -10.00
N SER A 167 -3.21 2.53 -9.13
CA SER A 167 -3.08 3.94 -9.48
C SER A 167 -1.63 4.35 -9.59
N ASP A 168 -1.44 5.36 -10.42
CA ASP A 168 -0.29 6.26 -10.35
C ASP A 168 -0.11 6.85 -8.95
N ALA A 169 1.13 6.92 -8.47
CA ALA A 169 1.43 7.54 -7.18
C ALA A 169 0.98 9.01 -7.11
N GLY A 170 1.15 9.78 -8.20
CA GLY A 170 0.72 11.18 -8.31
C GLY A 170 -0.79 11.39 -8.30
N SER A 171 -1.58 10.34 -8.59
CA SER A 171 -3.04 10.37 -8.48
C SER A 171 -3.49 10.24 -7.02
N ALA A 172 -2.82 9.38 -6.24
CA ALA A 172 -3.12 9.22 -4.81
C ALA A 172 -2.49 10.33 -3.94
N TRP A 173 -1.25 10.71 -4.22
CA TRP A 173 -0.46 11.65 -3.42
C TRP A 173 0.01 12.83 -4.27
N ARG A 174 0.40 13.93 -3.61
CA ARG A 174 0.93 15.11 -4.33
C ARG A 174 2.33 14.80 -4.88
N GLY A 175 2.57 15.21 -6.12
CA GLY A 175 3.86 15.10 -6.81
C GLY A 175 3.82 14.18 -8.02
N ASP A 176 4.96 14.05 -8.68
CA ASP A 176 5.09 13.18 -9.86
C ASP A 176 5.08 11.70 -9.49
N SER A 177 4.56 10.88 -10.40
CA SER A 177 4.60 9.42 -10.27
C SER A 177 6.00 8.90 -10.59
N PRO A 178 6.68 8.20 -9.66
CA PRO A 178 7.91 7.49 -10.01
C PRO A 178 7.64 6.45 -11.11
N PRO A 179 8.61 6.15 -12.00
CA PRO A 179 8.41 5.20 -13.10
C PRO A 179 7.95 3.80 -12.64
N TYR A 180 8.36 3.40 -11.43
CA TYR A 180 8.02 2.12 -10.81
C TYR A 180 6.69 2.12 -10.02
N LEU A 181 5.99 3.26 -9.91
CA LEU A 181 4.66 3.39 -9.27
C LEU A 181 3.63 3.98 -10.25
N ARG A 182 3.54 3.34 -11.41
CA ARG A 182 2.52 3.62 -12.43
C ARG A 182 1.35 2.65 -12.27
N GLY A 183 0.15 3.12 -12.58
CA GLY A 183 -1.05 2.31 -12.55
C GLY A 183 -1.00 1.21 -13.61
N THR A 184 -1.38 -0.01 -13.24
CA THR A 184 -1.50 -1.15 -14.14
C THR A 184 -2.84 -1.87 -13.94
N PRO A 185 -3.46 -2.41 -15.00
CA PRO A 185 -4.55 -3.35 -14.88
C PRO A 185 -4.15 -4.56 -14.02
N ASP A 186 -5.06 -5.00 -13.16
CA ASP A 186 -4.86 -6.16 -12.27
C ASP A 186 -6.05 -7.13 -12.39
N THR A 187 -6.01 -7.95 -13.43
CA THR A 187 -7.05 -8.95 -13.74
C THR A 187 -7.19 -10.01 -12.65
N TYR A 188 -6.13 -10.27 -11.89
CA TYR A 188 -6.13 -11.26 -10.81
C TYR A 188 -6.90 -10.76 -9.59
N CYS A 189 -6.82 -9.47 -9.27
CA CYS A 189 -7.64 -8.88 -8.21
C CYS A 189 -9.15 -8.99 -8.49
N VAL A 190 -9.56 -8.96 -9.76
CA VAL A 190 -10.98 -9.08 -10.15
C VAL A 190 -11.44 -10.54 -10.10
N LYS A 191 -10.59 -11.48 -10.50
CA LYS A 191 -10.91 -12.92 -10.58
C LYS A 191 -11.35 -13.51 -9.25
N ASP A 192 -10.75 -13.07 -8.15
CA ASP A 192 -11.05 -13.57 -6.80
C ASP A 192 -12.11 -12.73 -6.06
N GLY A 193 -12.85 -11.86 -6.78
CA GLY A 193 -14.17 -11.42 -6.35
C GLY A 193 -14.21 -10.34 -5.26
N ALA A 194 -13.40 -9.30 -5.35
CA ALA A 194 -13.56 -8.13 -4.48
C ALA A 194 -14.96 -7.50 -4.65
N ALA A 195 -15.85 -7.81 -3.71
CA ALA A 195 -17.22 -7.32 -3.73
C ALA A 195 -17.24 -5.78 -3.65
N PRO A 196 -18.15 -5.12 -4.39
CA PRO A 196 -18.35 -3.69 -4.20
C PRO A 196 -18.76 -3.41 -2.75
N TRP A 197 -18.37 -2.26 -2.24
CA TRP A 197 -18.78 -1.78 -0.93
C TRP A 197 -19.73 -0.61 -1.09
N ARG A 198 -20.64 -0.46 -0.11
CA ARG A 198 -21.56 0.66 -0.01
C ARG A 198 -21.42 1.33 1.34
N ALA A 199 -21.50 2.65 1.36
CA ALA A 199 -21.56 3.43 2.58
C ALA A 199 -22.61 4.53 2.42
N GLU A 200 -23.63 4.50 3.26
CA GLU A 200 -24.65 5.53 3.34
C GLU A 200 -24.33 6.44 4.52
N VAL A 201 -24.19 7.74 4.26
CA VAL A 201 -23.82 8.73 5.27
C VAL A 201 -24.83 9.87 5.24
N SER A 202 -25.38 10.26 6.39
CA SER A 202 -26.27 11.42 6.42
C SER A 202 -25.50 12.70 6.04
N ILE A 203 -26.14 13.59 5.28
CA ILE A 203 -25.54 14.87 4.87
C ILE A 203 -25.09 15.67 6.09
N SER A 204 -25.84 15.58 7.20
CA SER A 204 -25.51 16.26 8.44
C SER A 204 -24.21 15.72 9.06
N ASP A 205 -24.03 14.40 9.10
CA ASP A 205 -22.83 13.77 9.66
C ASP A 205 -21.62 13.99 8.75
N LEU A 206 -21.81 13.86 7.44
CA LEU A 206 -20.77 14.15 6.46
C LEU A 206 -20.30 15.60 6.57
N ARG A 207 -21.22 16.57 6.61
CA ARG A 207 -20.88 17.99 6.81
C ARG A 207 -20.13 18.21 8.14
N ARG A 208 -20.57 17.60 9.24
CA ARG A 208 -19.87 17.73 10.54
C ARG A 208 -18.46 17.14 10.50
N ALA A 209 -18.29 16.00 9.82
CA ALA A 209 -16.98 15.38 9.61
C ALA A 209 -16.07 16.26 8.75
N LEU A 210 -16.57 16.78 7.63
CA LEU A 210 -15.81 17.66 6.72
C LEU A 210 -15.37 18.96 7.40
N ASN A 211 -16.21 19.53 8.27
CA ASN A 211 -15.90 20.76 8.99
C ASN A 211 -14.90 20.58 10.15
N ARG A 212 -14.44 19.35 10.43
CA ARG A 212 -13.36 19.09 11.39
C ARG A 212 -11.97 19.37 10.81
N ASP A 213 -11.90 19.66 9.51
CA ASP A 213 -10.66 19.95 8.81
C ASP A 213 -10.79 21.19 7.93
N ASP A 214 -9.86 22.14 8.06
CA ASP A 214 -9.95 23.44 7.38
C ASP A 214 -9.95 23.30 5.85
N ALA A 215 -9.25 22.29 5.32
CA ALA A 215 -9.19 22.05 3.87
C ALA A 215 -10.49 21.49 3.30
N THR A 216 -11.38 20.93 4.13
CA THR A 216 -12.68 20.38 3.71
C THR A 216 -13.88 21.12 4.31
N ASN A 217 -13.67 22.23 5.02
CA ASN A 217 -14.72 22.92 5.76
C ASN A 217 -15.70 23.68 4.82
N VAL A 218 -16.79 22.99 4.45
CA VAL A 218 -17.87 23.48 3.59
C VAL A 218 -18.82 24.47 4.29
N GLY A 219 -18.68 24.66 5.60
CA GLY A 219 -19.47 25.60 6.38
C GLY A 219 -20.85 25.09 6.80
N ARG A 220 -21.87 25.97 6.79
CA ARG A 220 -23.18 25.70 7.40
C ARG A 220 -24.03 24.69 6.62
N ARG A 221 -23.77 24.48 5.33
CA ARG A 221 -24.50 23.56 4.46
C ARG A 221 -23.56 22.80 3.55
N LEU A 222 -23.99 21.60 3.17
CA LEU A 222 -23.38 20.73 2.16
C LEU A 222 -24.49 20.39 1.17
N GLU A 223 -24.29 20.74 -0.08
CA GLU A 223 -25.26 20.64 -1.16
C GLU A 223 -24.92 19.47 -2.07
N GLU A 224 -23.65 19.35 -2.47
CA GLU A 224 -23.24 18.34 -3.44
C GLU A 224 -21.76 17.94 -3.26
N LEU A 225 -21.46 16.70 -3.65
CA LEU A 225 -20.10 16.22 -3.86
C LEU A 225 -20.00 15.81 -5.31
N GLU A 226 -19.09 16.44 -6.03
CA GLU A 226 -18.87 16.20 -7.46
C GLU A 226 -17.46 15.65 -7.66
N ILE A 227 -17.34 14.49 -8.30
CA ILE A 227 -16.02 13.95 -8.68
C ILE A 227 -15.59 14.66 -9.96
N THR A 228 -14.62 15.57 -9.84
CA THR A 228 -14.18 16.43 -10.97
C THR A 228 -12.98 15.88 -11.72
N GLU A 229 -12.24 14.94 -11.13
CA GLU A 229 -11.12 14.27 -11.81
C GLU A 229 -11.02 12.81 -11.34
N GLN A 230 -10.85 11.90 -12.28
CA GLN A 230 -10.57 10.49 -12.02
C GLN A 230 -9.29 10.06 -12.73
N ASP A 231 -8.56 9.12 -12.13
CA ASP A 231 -7.44 8.46 -12.80
C ASP A 231 -7.91 7.29 -13.68
N ALA A 232 -6.97 6.65 -14.38
CA ALA A 232 -7.24 5.49 -15.23
C ALA A 232 -7.83 4.28 -14.47
N ALA A 233 -7.65 4.22 -13.13
CA ALA A 233 -8.24 3.19 -12.28
C ALA A 233 -9.68 3.53 -11.83
N GLY A 234 -10.21 4.69 -12.23
CA GLY A 234 -11.51 5.22 -11.81
C GLY A 234 -11.53 5.72 -10.37
N ARG A 235 -10.36 6.06 -9.80
CA ARG A 235 -10.27 6.66 -8.46
C ARG A 235 -10.42 8.16 -8.57
N ALA A 236 -11.24 8.74 -7.69
CA ALA A 236 -11.41 10.17 -7.56
C ALA A 236 -10.09 10.82 -7.14
N VAL A 237 -9.45 11.54 -8.07
CA VAL A 237 -8.26 12.34 -7.82
C VAL A 237 -8.66 13.64 -7.14
N HIS A 238 -9.66 14.33 -7.70
CA HIS A 238 -10.27 15.53 -7.13
C HIS A 238 -11.78 15.39 -6.97
N VAL A 239 -12.28 15.95 -5.88
CA VAL A 239 -13.71 16.06 -5.55
C VAL A 239 -13.97 17.52 -5.20
N THR A 240 -14.97 18.11 -5.84
CA THR A 240 -15.49 19.42 -5.48
C THR A 240 -16.62 19.24 -4.46
N LEU A 241 -16.46 19.89 -3.32
CA LEU A 241 -17.47 19.94 -2.26
C LEU A 241 -18.23 21.25 -2.40
N HIS A 242 -19.51 21.17 -2.76
CA HIS A 242 -20.39 22.34 -2.89
C HIS A 242 -21.19 22.51 -1.60
N GLY A 243 -21.11 23.69 -0.99
CA GLY A 243 -21.75 23.99 0.28
C GLY A 243 -21.89 25.49 0.52
N ALA A 244 -21.80 25.93 1.78
CA ALA A 244 -21.66 27.37 2.04
C ALA A 244 -20.34 27.93 1.49
N ARG A 245 -19.35 27.05 1.29
CA ARG A 245 -18.09 27.29 0.61
C ARG A 245 -17.89 26.19 -0.42
N THR A 246 -17.41 26.54 -1.60
CA THR A 246 -17.01 25.57 -2.63
C THR A 246 -15.51 25.28 -2.50
N LEU A 247 -15.16 24.01 -2.35
CA LEU A 247 -13.79 23.57 -2.12
C LEU A 247 -13.44 22.42 -3.06
N ALA A 248 -12.36 22.57 -3.83
CA ALA A 248 -11.76 21.46 -4.57
C ALA A 248 -10.74 20.76 -3.67
N VAL A 249 -10.96 19.47 -3.38
CA VAL A 249 -10.11 18.67 -2.49
C VAL A 249 -9.67 17.38 -3.16
N ARG A 250 -8.52 16.83 -2.76
CA ARG A 250 -8.11 15.51 -3.24
C ARG A 250 -9.01 14.42 -2.66
N GLY A 251 -9.31 13.39 -3.44
CA GLY A 251 -10.15 12.27 -2.98
C GLY A 251 -9.59 11.56 -1.73
N GLU A 252 -8.27 11.41 -1.63
CA GLU A 252 -7.65 10.81 -0.43
C GLU A 252 -7.78 11.71 0.81
N ARG A 253 -7.85 13.05 0.65
CA ARG A 253 -8.11 13.96 1.78
C ARG A 253 -9.55 13.81 2.25
N LEU A 254 -10.51 13.82 1.33
CA LEU A 254 -11.92 13.56 1.61
C LEU A 254 -12.08 12.24 2.38
N ARG A 255 -11.55 11.14 1.82
CA ARG A 255 -11.59 9.80 2.43
C ARG A 255 -10.99 9.80 3.84
N SER A 256 -9.83 10.44 4.03
CA SER A 256 -9.20 10.47 5.35
C SER A 256 -10.01 11.25 6.39
N VAL A 257 -10.56 12.41 6.03
CA VAL A 257 -11.35 13.23 6.97
C VAL A 257 -12.64 12.52 7.34
N VAL A 258 -13.31 11.91 6.36
CA VAL A 258 -14.51 11.09 6.59
C VAL A 258 -14.19 9.93 7.53
N ASN A 259 -13.15 9.15 7.23
CA ASN A 259 -12.83 7.95 8.02
C ASN A 259 -12.35 8.27 9.44
N ALA A 260 -11.65 9.40 9.64
CA ALA A 260 -11.22 9.85 10.96
C ALA A 260 -12.39 10.22 11.88
N ASN A 261 -13.54 10.62 11.31
CA ASN A 261 -14.68 11.11 12.08
C ASN A 261 -15.88 10.16 12.09
N LEU A 262 -16.04 9.34 11.05
CA LEU A 262 -17.20 8.45 10.86
C LEU A 262 -16.85 6.96 10.89
N GLY A 263 -15.56 6.62 11.03
CA GLY A 263 -15.09 5.25 11.16
C GLY A 263 -14.04 4.86 10.11
N PRO A 264 -13.02 4.05 10.47
CA PRO A 264 -11.86 3.81 9.62
C PRO A 264 -12.17 3.13 8.28
N ARG A 265 -13.36 2.53 8.12
CA ARG A 265 -13.79 1.77 6.94
C ARG A 265 -15.02 2.35 6.23
N THR A 266 -15.43 3.58 6.55
CA THR A 266 -16.60 4.23 5.93
C THR A 266 -16.39 4.38 4.42
N ILE A 267 -15.29 5.00 4.01
CA ILE A 267 -14.86 5.06 2.60
C ILE A 267 -13.60 4.19 2.45
N LYS A 268 -13.75 3.00 1.87
CA LYS A 268 -12.65 2.01 1.82
C LYS A 268 -11.56 2.36 0.81
N SER A 269 -11.90 3.04 -0.27
CA SER A 269 -10.97 3.53 -1.30
C SER A 269 -11.49 4.82 -1.92
N THR A 270 -10.69 5.49 -2.75
CA THR A 270 -11.14 6.61 -3.60
C THR A 270 -11.81 6.16 -4.90
N ARG A 271 -11.93 4.85 -5.13
CA ARG A 271 -12.64 4.29 -6.29
C ARG A 271 -14.11 4.14 -5.95
N PHE A 272 -14.84 5.24 -6.07
CA PHE A 272 -16.27 5.28 -5.78
C PHE A 272 -17.02 6.16 -6.76
N THR A 273 -18.31 5.92 -6.88
CA THR A 273 -19.32 6.88 -7.32
C THR A 273 -20.00 7.47 -6.08
N VAL A 274 -20.57 8.65 -6.25
CA VAL A 274 -21.29 9.34 -5.19
C VAL A 274 -22.68 9.72 -5.71
N LEU A 275 -23.70 9.39 -4.94
CA LEU A 275 -25.09 9.71 -5.24
C LEU A 275 -25.71 10.37 -4.03
N ARG A 276 -26.45 11.46 -4.25
CA ARG A 276 -27.26 12.06 -3.20
C ARG A 276 -28.63 11.39 -3.20
N ASP A 277 -29.01 10.82 -2.07
CA ASP A 277 -30.32 10.20 -1.85
C ASP A 277 -31.03 10.93 -0.71
N GLY A 278 -31.80 11.96 -1.05
CA GLY A 278 -32.52 12.81 -0.11
C GLY A 278 -31.60 13.45 0.95
N ARG A 279 -31.62 12.89 2.16
CA ARG A 279 -30.83 13.33 3.33
C ARG A 279 -29.51 12.58 3.49
N HIS A 280 -29.21 11.64 2.61
CA HIS A 280 -28.00 10.82 2.65
C HIS A 280 -27.16 11.03 1.40
N VAL A 281 -25.88 10.68 1.54
CA VAL A 281 -24.92 10.49 0.45
C VAL A 281 -24.56 9.02 0.44
N LEU A 282 -24.81 8.37 -0.69
CA LEU A 282 -24.43 6.99 -0.96
C LEU A 282 -23.10 6.99 -1.70
N PHE A 283 -22.09 6.38 -1.08
CA PHE A 283 -20.85 6.02 -1.74
C PHE A 283 -20.94 4.56 -2.17
N GLU A 284 -20.76 4.29 -3.46
CA GLU A 284 -20.61 2.94 -3.98
C GLU A 284 -19.22 2.80 -4.57
N GLY A 285 -18.43 1.85 -4.08
CA GLY A 285 -17.04 1.75 -4.50
C GLY A 285 -16.49 0.34 -4.54
N ARG A 286 -15.24 0.26 -4.99
CA ARG A 286 -14.48 -0.99 -5.13
C ARG A 286 -13.09 -0.84 -4.55
N GLY A 287 -12.48 -1.96 -4.18
CA GLY A 287 -11.16 -1.98 -3.58
C GLY A 287 -11.08 -1.36 -2.19
N PHE A 288 -9.89 -1.45 -1.61
CA PHE A 288 -9.58 -1.04 -0.25
C PHE A 288 -8.12 -0.58 -0.19
N GLY A 289 -7.92 0.71 0.09
CA GLY A 289 -6.60 1.31 0.25
C GLY A 289 -6.30 2.33 -0.83
N HIS A 290 -5.08 2.86 -0.80
CA HIS A 290 -4.65 3.97 -1.66
C HIS A 290 -4.42 3.58 -3.13
N GLY A 291 -4.35 2.28 -3.44
CA GLY A 291 -4.35 1.79 -4.83
C GLY A 291 -3.00 1.77 -5.54
N VAL A 292 -1.94 2.25 -4.91
CA VAL A 292 -0.62 2.39 -5.54
C VAL A 292 0.27 1.20 -5.18
N GLY A 293 1.13 0.78 -6.12
CA GLY A 293 2.07 -0.32 -5.92
C GLY A 293 1.37 -1.66 -5.76
N LEU A 294 1.84 -2.49 -4.83
CA LEU A 294 1.37 -3.88 -4.72
C LEU A 294 -0.06 -3.98 -4.15
N CYS A 295 -0.94 -4.67 -4.90
CA CYS A 295 -2.26 -5.09 -4.45
C CYS A 295 -2.16 -6.44 -3.73
N GLN A 296 -2.54 -6.51 -2.45
CA GLN A 296 -2.42 -7.75 -1.66
C GLN A 296 -3.41 -8.83 -2.12
N THR A 297 -4.66 -8.48 -2.44
CA THR A 297 -5.64 -9.41 -3.04
C THR A 297 -5.11 -9.98 -4.35
N GLY A 298 -4.60 -9.12 -5.24
CA GLY A 298 -4.07 -9.55 -6.53
C GLY A 298 -2.79 -10.37 -6.41
N ALA A 299 -1.89 -10.02 -5.48
CA ALA A 299 -0.70 -10.80 -5.18
C ALA A 299 -1.04 -12.21 -4.66
N LEU A 300 -2.04 -12.33 -3.79
CA LEU A 300 -2.56 -13.61 -3.33
C LEU A 300 -3.13 -14.44 -4.49
N ALA A 301 -3.97 -13.85 -5.35
CA ALA A 301 -4.54 -14.53 -6.50
C ALA A 301 -3.47 -14.99 -7.51
N ARG A 302 -2.40 -14.19 -7.70
CA ARG A 302 -1.24 -14.57 -8.51
C ARG A 302 -0.43 -15.71 -7.89
N ALA A 303 -0.22 -15.68 -6.57
CA ALA A 303 0.44 -16.77 -5.84
C ALA A 303 -0.34 -18.09 -5.98
N ARG A 304 -1.68 -18.05 -5.86
CA ARG A 304 -2.55 -19.21 -6.12
C ARG A 304 -2.44 -19.75 -7.54
N ALA A 305 -2.18 -18.86 -8.50
CA ALA A 305 -1.94 -19.24 -9.89
C ALA A 305 -0.49 -19.70 -10.16
N GLY A 306 0.34 -19.85 -9.12
CA GLY A 306 1.70 -20.37 -9.24
C GLY A 306 2.75 -19.36 -9.67
N HIS A 307 2.43 -18.05 -9.68
CA HIS A 307 3.42 -17.03 -9.99
C HIS A 307 4.50 -16.97 -8.91
N SER A 308 5.77 -16.83 -9.31
CA SER A 308 6.85 -16.70 -8.34
C SER A 308 6.78 -15.35 -7.62
N PRO A 309 7.37 -15.20 -6.42
CA PRO A 309 7.46 -13.90 -5.75
C PRO A 309 8.06 -12.79 -6.63
N ARG A 310 9.02 -13.12 -7.49
CA ARG A 310 9.63 -12.16 -8.42
C ARG A 310 8.65 -11.71 -9.49
N ASP A 311 7.86 -12.62 -10.06
CA ASP A 311 6.85 -12.29 -11.08
C ASP A 311 5.75 -11.40 -10.50
N ILE A 312 5.32 -11.69 -9.26
CA ILE A 312 4.33 -10.90 -8.55
C ILE A 312 4.86 -9.48 -8.31
N ILE A 313 6.10 -9.35 -7.82
CA ILE A 313 6.74 -8.04 -7.59
C ILE A 313 6.91 -7.27 -8.90
N ALA A 314 7.41 -7.92 -9.95
CA ALA A 314 7.66 -7.28 -11.24
C ALA A 314 6.38 -6.74 -11.90
N HIS A 315 5.23 -7.39 -11.65
CA HIS A 315 3.94 -6.89 -12.11
C HIS A 315 3.56 -5.56 -11.46
N TYR A 316 3.72 -5.43 -10.14
CA TYR A 316 3.28 -4.24 -9.39
C TYR A 316 4.29 -3.10 -9.36
N TYR A 317 5.57 -3.40 -9.60
CA TYR A 317 6.66 -2.44 -9.61
C TYR A 317 7.41 -2.55 -10.93
N ALA A 318 6.82 -2.04 -12.00
CA ALA A 318 7.36 -2.15 -13.35
C ALA A 318 8.76 -1.50 -13.47
N GLY A 319 9.64 -2.14 -14.24
CA GLY A 319 11.01 -1.65 -14.46
C GLY A 319 11.95 -1.79 -13.26
N THR A 320 11.56 -2.55 -12.23
CA THR A 320 12.39 -2.79 -11.05
C THR A 320 13.07 -4.16 -11.09
N ALA A 321 14.09 -4.32 -10.23
CA ALA A 321 14.77 -5.59 -10.02
C ALA A 321 14.78 -5.96 -8.54
N VAL A 322 14.63 -7.26 -8.24
CA VAL A 322 14.90 -7.81 -6.91
C VAL A 322 16.40 -8.12 -6.81
N ALA A 323 17.11 -7.41 -5.94
CA ALA A 323 18.55 -7.55 -5.77
C ALA A 323 18.91 -7.77 -4.29
N ALA A 324 20.08 -8.36 -4.04
CA ALA A 324 20.64 -8.41 -2.69
C ALA A 324 21.13 -7.02 -2.30
N TRP A 325 20.73 -6.53 -1.14
CA TRP A 325 21.12 -5.21 -0.63
C TRP A 325 22.64 -5.02 -0.59
N HIS A 326 23.38 -6.05 -0.16
CA HIS A 326 24.84 -6.00 -0.04
C HIS A 326 25.56 -5.90 -1.39
N SER A 327 24.92 -6.27 -2.50
CA SER A 327 25.48 -6.13 -3.83
C SER A 327 25.20 -4.77 -4.47
N LEU A 328 24.44 -3.89 -3.80
CA LEU A 328 24.17 -2.55 -4.32
C LEU A 328 25.40 -1.65 -4.17
N PRO A 329 25.67 -0.76 -5.14
CA PRO A 329 26.77 0.20 -5.04
C PRO A 329 26.58 1.09 -3.82
N ARG A 330 27.59 1.17 -2.94
CA ARG A 330 27.62 2.18 -1.88
C ARG A 330 27.96 3.53 -2.53
N VAL A 331 26.97 4.41 -2.70
CA VAL A 331 27.22 5.76 -3.20
C VAL A 331 27.67 6.64 -2.04
N SER A 332 28.94 7.06 -2.05
CA SER A 332 29.47 8.01 -1.04
C SER A 332 28.63 9.30 -1.00
N ALA A 333 28.40 9.82 0.20
CA ALA A 333 27.79 11.14 0.44
C ALA A 333 28.42 12.26 -0.40
N SER A 334 29.73 12.15 -0.66
CA SER A 334 30.54 13.14 -1.37
C SER A 334 30.35 13.15 -2.90
N ALA A 335 29.65 12.16 -3.47
CA ALA A 335 29.43 12.05 -4.92
C ALA A 335 28.08 12.65 -5.36
N LEU A 336 27.30 13.22 -4.43
CA LEU A 336 26.02 13.85 -4.75
C LEU A 336 26.26 15.32 -5.12
N PRO A 337 25.85 15.79 -6.31
CA PRO A 337 25.88 17.21 -6.60
C PRO A 337 25.02 17.95 -5.57
N ALA A 338 25.50 19.08 -5.04
CA ALA A 338 24.86 19.91 -4.01
C ALA A 338 23.53 20.56 -4.44
N ARG A 339 22.92 20.10 -5.53
CA ARG A 339 21.61 20.53 -5.99
C ARG A 339 20.62 19.42 -5.70
N THR A 340 19.60 19.76 -4.91
CA THR A 340 18.27 19.13 -5.03
C THR A 340 17.98 19.04 -6.52
N VAL A 341 18.07 17.84 -7.10
CA VAL A 341 17.51 17.60 -8.42
C VAL A 341 16.01 17.65 -8.20
N LEU A 342 15.44 18.85 -8.31
CA LEU A 342 14.06 19.01 -8.68
C LEU A 342 13.96 18.36 -10.07
N PHE A 343 13.51 17.11 -10.11
CA PHE A 343 13.22 16.41 -11.36
C PHE A 343 11.96 17.05 -11.96
N THR A 344 12.10 18.23 -12.57
CA THR A 344 11.03 18.93 -13.30
C THR A 344 11.03 18.56 -14.79
N GLY A 345 11.54 17.39 -15.15
CA GLY A 345 11.63 16.92 -16.53
C GLY A 345 10.57 15.86 -16.82
N SER A 346 9.77 16.07 -17.86
CA SER A 346 8.97 15.03 -18.49
C SER A 346 9.88 13.92 -19.01
N TRP A 347 9.67 12.68 -18.54
CA TRP A 347 10.42 11.51 -19.00
C TRP A 347 10.07 11.18 -20.44
N THR A 348 11.09 11.01 -21.28
CA THR A 348 10.95 10.50 -22.66
C THR A 348 11.34 9.02 -22.69
N ALA A 349 10.88 8.27 -23.70
CA ALA A 349 11.15 6.84 -23.84
C ALA A 349 12.67 6.48 -23.88
N SER A 350 13.55 7.46 -24.12
CA SER A 350 15.01 7.30 -24.09
C SER A 350 15.62 7.24 -22.68
N ASP A 351 14.86 7.61 -21.64
CA ASP A 351 15.36 7.70 -20.25
C ASP A 351 15.26 6.35 -19.49
N TYR A 352 14.72 5.31 -20.14
CA TYR A 352 14.71 3.94 -19.61
C TYR A 352 16.06 3.26 -19.87
N PRO A 353 16.70 2.63 -18.86
CA PRO A 353 17.86 1.77 -19.11
C PRO A 353 17.42 0.62 -20.03
N ARG A 354 17.96 0.58 -21.26
CA ARG A 354 17.72 -0.51 -22.20
C ARG A 354 18.11 -1.82 -21.51
N ALA A 355 17.16 -2.74 -21.39
CA ALA A 355 17.44 -4.11 -20.99
C ALA A 355 18.48 -4.69 -21.96
N ARG A 356 19.71 -4.88 -21.50
CA ARG A 356 20.72 -5.65 -22.24
C ARG A 356 20.46 -7.13 -21.96
N GLY A 357 19.75 -7.79 -22.86
CA GLY A 357 19.52 -9.24 -22.82
C GLY A 357 18.66 -9.68 -24.01
N PRO A 358 18.91 -10.86 -24.60
CA PRO A 358 18.33 -11.26 -25.89
C PRO A 358 16.85 -11.68 -25.85
N HIS A 359 16.11 -11.35 -24.79
CA HIS A 359 14.68 -11.67 -24.67
C HIS A 359 13.91 -10.48 -24.08
N ALA A 360 13.61 -9.49 -24.93
CA ALA A 360 12.59 -8.49 -24.65
C ALA A 360 11.21 -9.05 -25.05
N PRO A 361 10.18 -9.01 -24.18
CA PRO A 361 8.85 -9.50 -24.53
C PRO A 361 8.10 -8.51 -25.45
N HIS A 362 7.31 -9.08 -26.37
CA HIS A 362 6.82 -8.49 -27.63
C HIS A 362 5.65 -7.48 -27.53
N TRP A 363 5.47 -6.78 -26.40
CA TRP A 363 4.29 -5.92 -26.14
C TRP A 363 4.61 -4.42 -26.10
N LEU A 364 5.64 -4.00 -26.83
CA LEU A 364 6.08 -2.60 -26.98
C LEU A 364 6.12 -2.12 -28.44
N GLN A 365 5.35 -2.74 -29.32
CA GLN A 365 5.10 -2.23 -30.67
C GLN A 365 3.60 -2.22 -30.92
N GLU A 366 2.96 -1.10 -30.55
CA GLU A 366 1.96 -0.33 -31.31
C GLU A 366 1.42 0.83 -30.45
#